data_AF-A0A5E4DJ13-F1
#
_entry.id   AF-A0A5E4DJ13-F1
#
_cell.length_a   1.000
_cell.length_b   1.000
_cell.length_c   1.000
_cell.angle_alpha   90.00
_cell.angle_beta   90.00
_cell.angle_gamma   90.00
#
_symmetry.space_group_name_H-M   'P 1'
#
loop_
_entity.id
_entity.type
_entity.pdbx_description
1 polymer ?
#
loop_
_entity_poly.entity_id
_entity_poly.type
_entity_poly.pdbx_seq_one_letter_code
_entity_poly.pdbx_strand_id
1 'polypeptide(L)'
;MWPGGGGDGQATPPAVLCLVPLGALGSVEFSLATLPLISNQYIELDINPIVKSVAGDVIDFPKPHVPVKVPPKDDHTSQVTVPLYLFNTVFGLLQANGALNIDLTPELVSVLPGSRGKAELTGHVIAKQPATRRNTGELTS
;
A
#
# COMPACT_ATOMS: atom_id res chain seq x y z
N MET A 1 15.36 37.73 19.51
CA MET A 1 14.30 38.52 18.86
C MET A 1 13.67 37.63 17.79
N TRP A 2 12.53 37.00 18.10
CA TRP A 2 11.77 36.17 17.15
C TRP A 2 10.72 37.09 16.51
N PRO A 3 10.58 37.19 15.18
CA PRO A 3 9.48 37.95 14.61
C PRO A 3 8.21 37.11 14.67
N GLY A 4 7.12 37.72 15.16
CA GLY A 4 5.80 37.13 15.21
C GLY A 4 5.20 36.94 13.82
N GLY A 5 4.50 35.83 13.62
CA GLY A 5 3.71 35.53 12.43
C GLY A 5 2.32 35.09 12.87
N GLY A 6 1.29 35.75 12.33
CA GLY A 6 -0.12 35.58 12.66
C GLY A 6 -0.64 34.17 12.44
N GLY A 7 -1.59 33.81 13.29
CA GLY A 7 -2.30 32.55 13.24
C GLY A 7 -3.33 32.53 12.12
N ASP A 8 -2.98 31.84 11.04
CA ASP A 8 -3.93 30.98 10.37
C ASP A 8 -3.72 29.60 10.98
N GLY A 9 -4.78 28.96 11.48
CA GLY A 9 -4.74 27.63 12.11
C GLY A 9 -4.35 26.49 11.17
N GLN A 10 -3.54 26.76 10.15
CA GLN A 10 -2.86 25.79 9.33
C GLN A 10 -1.93 25.00 10.24
N ALA A 11 -2.40 23.81 10.68
CA ALA A 11 -1.53 22.84 11.32
C ALA A 11 -0.29 22.69 10.42
N THR A 12 0.87 23.09 10.92
CA THR A 12 2.15 22.87 10.24
C THR A 12 2.16 21.42 9.80
N PRO A 13 2.38 21.13 8.49
CA PRO A 13 2.40 19.76 8.02
C PRO A 13 3.41 19.00 8.88
N PRO A 14 3.02 17.81 9.39
CA PRO A 14 3.90 17.06 10.27
C PRO A 14 5.22 16.82 9.56
N ALA A 15 6.34 17.00 10.27
CA ALA A 15 7.66 16.85 9.69
C ALA A 15 7.77 15.46 9.05
N VAL A 16 8.03 15.43 7.74
CA VAL A 16 8.24 14.19 7.00
C VAL A 16 9.58 13.62 7.44
N LEU A 17 9.55 12.43 8.03
CA LEU A 17 10.73 11.72 8.50
C LEU A 17 11.42 10.97 7.37
N CYS A 18 10.62 10.36 6.50
CA CYS A 18 11.11 9.52 5.42
C CYS A 18 10.09 9.45 4.28
N LEU A 19 10.60 9.29 3.06
CA LEU A 19 9.82 8.98 1.87
C LEU A 19 10.40 7.73 1.21
N VAL A 20 9.57 6.71 1.05
CA VAL A 20 9.94 5.45 0.39
C VAL A 20 9.27 5.39 -0.98
N PRO A 21 10.04 5.38 -2.09
CA PRO A 21 9.46 5.36 -3.43
C PRO A 21 8.86 3.98 -3.76
N LEU A 22 7.69 3.98 -4.41
CA LEU A 22 7.01 2.80 -4.97
C LEU A 22 7.16 2.74 -6.50
N GLY A 23 8.26 3.29 -7.01
CA GLY A 23 8.49 3.48 -8.45
C GLY A 23 7.61 4.59 -9.03
N ALA A 24 7.15 4.41 -10.27
CA ALA A 24 6.33 5.40 -10.99
C ALA A 24 4.89 5.55 -10.43
N LEU A 25 4.51 4.72 -9.46
CA LEU A 25 3.15 4.69 -8.91
C LEU A 25 2.97 5.64 -7.73
N GLY A 26 4.05 6.06 -7.08
CA GLY A 26 4.00 7.00 -5.96
C GLY A 26 4.99 6.67 -4.85
N SER A 27 4.61 6.94 -3.60
CA SER A 27 5.48 6.80 -2.43
C SER A 27 4.71 6.46 -1.16
N VAL A 28 5.44 5.98 -0.15
CA VAL A 28 4.99 5.96 1.25
C VAL A 28 5.73 7.06 1.99
N GLU A 29 5.00 8.02 2.52
CA GLU A 29 5.54 9.06 3.41
C GLU A 29 5.32 8.65 4.87
N PHE A 30 6.36 8.81 5.68
CA PHE A 30 6.31 8.59 7.11
C PHE A 30 6.46 9.91 7.85
N SER A 31 5.55 10.17 8.76
CA SER A 31 5.52 11.39 9.59
C SER A 31 5.24 11.01 11.05
N LEU A 32 5.54 11.91 11.98
CA LEU A 32 5.10 11.74 13.37
C LEU A 32 3.61 12.01 13.49
N ALA A 33 2.85 11.04 14.00
CA ALA A 33 1.43 11.19 14.29
C ALA A 33 1.21 12.01 15.58
N THR A 34 2.11 11.83 16.54
CA THR A 34 2.11 12.54 17.83
C THR A 34 3.52 12.97 18.20
N LEU A 35 3.66 13.78 19.24
CA LEU A 35 4.97 14.08 19.81
C LEU A 35 5.64 12.77 20.30
N PRO A 36 6.97 12.62 20.12
CA PRO A 36 7.72 11.51 20.70
C PRO A 36 7.51 11.43 22.21
N LEU A 37 7.20 10.23 22.71
CA LEU A 37 7.17 9.95 24.13
C LEU A 37 8.57 9.50 24.56
N ILE A 38 9.20 10.29 25.44
CA ILE A 38 10.57 10.03 25.92
C ILE A 38 10.51 9.71 27.41
N SER A 39 11.11 8.58 27.79
CA SER A 39 11.22 8.13 29.17
C SER A 39 12.65 7.67 29.48
N ASN A 40 12.91 7.30 30.73
CA ASN A 40 14.21 6.75 31.13
C ASN A 40 14.47 5.34 30.58
N GLN A 41 13.42 4.63 30.13
CA GLN A 41 13.54 3.25 29.62
C GLN A 41 13.49 3.18 28.09
N TYR A 42 12.75 4.07 27.44
CA TYR A 42 12.54 4.02 25.99
C TYR A 42 12.12 5.36 25.39
N ILE A 43 12.28 5.44 24.07
CA ILE A 43 11.67 6.44 23.19
C ILE A 43 10.60 5.73 22.37
N GLU A 44 9.39 6.27 22.37
CA GLU A 44 8.27 5.76 21.57
C GLU A 44 7.86 6.81 20.55
N LEU A 45 7.84 6.38 19.28
CA LEU A 45 7.49 7.21 18.13
C LEU A 45 6.19 6.66 17.53
N ASP A 46 5.12 7.47 17.54
CA ASP A 46 3.93 7.15 16.76
C ASP A 46 4.14 7.64 15.32
N ILE A 47 4.20 6.69 14.39
CA ILE A 47 4.50 6.95 12.99
C ILE A 47 3.20 6.81 12.19
N ASN A 48 2.85 7.87 11.48
CA ASN A 48 1.77 7.87 10.52
C ASN A 48 2.32 7.60 9.11
N PRO A 49 2.11 6.41 8.53
CA PRO A 49 2.39 6.16 7.13
C PRO A 49 1.22 6.64 6.26
N ILE A 50 1.54 7.38 5.20
CA ILE A 50 0.60 7.85 4.19
C ILE A 50 1.09 7.35 2.83
N VAL A 51 0.26 6.62 2.11
CA VAL A 51 0.56 6.24 0.73
C VAL A 51 0.05 7.34 -0.19
N LYS A 52 0.93 7.86 -1.05
CA LYS A 52 0.59 8.89 -2.03
C LYS A 52 0.79 8.37 -3.44
N SER A 53 -0.09 8.79 -4.35
CA SER A 53 0.09 8.62 -5.78
C SER A 53 1.25 9.49 -6.28
N VAL A 54 1.72 9.23 -7.50
CA VAL A 54 2.70 10.11 -8.17
C VAL A 54 2.17 11.55 -8.38
N ALA A 55 0.85 11.73 -8.43
CA ALA A 55 0.22 13.05 -8.49
C ALA A 55 0.12 13.74 -7.11
N GLY A 56 0.50 13.04 -6.03
CA GLY A 56 0.48 13.54 -4.66
C GLY A 56 -0.83 13.25 -3.91
N ASP A 57 -1.80 12.59 -4.54
CA ASP A 57 -3.07 12.23 -3.92
C ASP A 57 -2.88 11.19 -2.83
N VAL A 58 -3.53 11.37 -1.68
CA VAL A 58 -3.53 10.36 -0.62
C VAL A 58 -4.38 9.17 -1.07
N ILE A 59 -3.77 7.99 -1.05
CA ILE A 59 -4.44 6.74 -1.36
C ILE A 59 -4.89 6.12 -0.05
N ASP A 60 -6.15 6.38 0.29
CA ASP A 60 -6.75 5.90 1.52
C ASP A 60 -7.45 4.55 1.30
N PHE A 61 -7.04 3.57 2.10
CA PHE A 61 -7.75 2.30 2.23
C PHE A 61 -8.22 2.19 3.68
N PRO A 62 -9.37 1.55 3.92
CA PRO A 62 -9.99 1.53 5.24
C PRO A 62 -9.02 1.04 6.32
N LYS A 63 -8.64 1.96 7.21
CA LYS A 63 -7.76 1.69 8.35
C LYS A 63 -8.53 0.86 9.39
N PRO A 64 -7.99 -0.26 9.89
CA PRO A 64 -8.62 -1.04 10.94
C PRO A 64 -8.92 -0.15 12.15
N HIS A 65 -10.13 -0.28 12.68
CA HIS A 65 -10.55 0.45 13.89
C HIS A 65 -9.81 -0.02 15.17
N VAL A 66 -9.02 -1.09 15.09
CA VAL A 66 -8.33 -1.67 16.23
C VAL A 66 -6.94 -1.05 16.35
N PRO A 67 -6.60 -0.47 17.50
CA PRO A 67 -5.25 0.01 17.77
C PRO A 67 -4.23 -1.11 17.59
N VAL A 68 -3.13 -0.78 16.93
CA VAL A 68 -2.01 -1.67 16.73
C VAL A 68 -1.38 -1.94 18.10
N LYS A 69 -1.41 -3.20 18.55
CA LYS A 69 -0.73 -3.59 19.79
C LYS A 69 0.76 -3.72 19.52
N VAL A 70 1.55 -2.86 20.16
CA VAL A 70 3.01 -2.98 20.19
C VAL A 70 3.39 -4.14 21.12
N PRO A 71 4.35 -4.99 20.74
CA PRO A 71 4.90 -5.99 21.65
C PRO A 71 5.43 -5.38 22.96
N PRO A 72 5.57 -6.18 24.03
CA PRO A 72 6.21 -5.72 25.26
C PRO A 72 7.62 -5.20 24.97
N LYS A 73 7.95 -4.07 25.59
CA LYS A 73 9.26 -3.44 25.48
C LYS A 73 10.28 -4.37 26.16
N ASP A 74 11.24 -4.84 25.37
CA ASP A 74 12.32 -5.72 25.82
C ASP A 74 13.59 -4.90 25.98
N ASP A 75 14.40 -5.26 26.98
CA ASP A 75 15.61 -4.50 27.30
C ASP A 75 16.60 -4.69 26.14
N HIS A 76 16.95 -3.57 25.49
CA HIS A 76 18.02 -3.42 24.49
C HIS A 76 17.69 -3.64 23.00
N THR A 77 16.43 -3.67 22.58
CA THR A 77 16.09 -3.74 21.14
C THR A 77 15.17 -2.63 20.66
N SER A 78 15.49 -2.06 19.50
CA SER A 78 14.53 -1.24 18.74
C SER A 78 13.41 -2.13 18.24
N GLN A 79 12.17 -1.77 18.56
CA GLN A 79 10.99 -2.49 18.10
C GLN A 79 10.21 -1.64 17.09
N VAL A 80 9.65 -2.30 16.08
CA VAL A 80 8.80 -1.66 15.08
C VAL A 80 7.54 -2.50 14.89
N THR A 81 6.37 -1.86 14.97
CA THR A 81 5.13 -2.51 14.58
C THR A 81 4.65 -1.90 13.27
N VAL A 82 4.54 -2.74 12.24
CA VAL A 82 4.06 -2.32 10.92
C VAL A 82 2.60 -2.77 10.80
N PRO A 83 1.66 -1.84 10.58
CA PRO A 83 0.26 -2.21 10.54
C PRO A 83 -0.11 -2.91 9.23
N LEU A 84 -0.97 -3.93 9.31
CA LEU A 84 -1.43 -4.70 8.15
C LEU A 84 -2.06 -3.83 7.06
N TYR A 85 -2.76 -2.75 7.42
CA TYR A 85 -3.39 -1.87 6.44
C TYR A 85 -2.38 -1.23 5.50
N LEU A 86 -1.15 -0.94 5.96
CA LEU A 86 -0.11 -0.37 5.11
C LEU A 86 0.23 -1.36 3.98
N PHE A 87 0.40 -2.64 4.32
CA PHE A 87 0.63 -3.69 3.33
C PHE A 87 -0.56 -3.82 2.37
N ASN A 88 -1.79 -3.82 2.88
CA ASN A 88 -2.99 -3.90 2.03
C ASN A 88 -3.08 -2.72 1.06
N THR A 89 -2.80 -1.50 1.52
CA THR A 89 -2.77 -0.31 0.67
C THR A 89 -1.72 -0.42 -0.43
N VAL A 90 -0.47 -0.75 -0.06
CA VAL A 90 0.62 -0.83 -1.02
C VAL A 90 0.38 -1.95 -2.03
N PHE A 91 0.00 -3.14 -1.58
CA PHE A 91 -0.30 -4.25 -2.49
C PHE A 91 -1.54 -3.97 -3.33
N GLY A 92 -2.58 -3.35 -2.79
CA GLY A 92 -3.76 -2.91 -3.54
C GLY A 92 -3.39 -1.94 -4.65
N LEU A 93 -2.51 -0.97 -4.36
CA LEU A 93 -1.98 -0.04 -5.36
C LEU A 93 -1.20 -0.76 -6.46
N LEU A 94 -0.26 -1.62 -6.09
CA LEU A 94 0.56 -2.36 -7.06
C LEU A 94 -0.29 -3.28 -7.93
N GLN A 95 -1.26 -3.98 -7.32
CA GLN A 95 -2.18 -4.88 -8.03
C GLN A 95 -3.07 -4.12 -9.02
N ALA A 96 -3.68 -3.00 -8.59
CA ALA A 96 -4.55 -2.19 -9.43
C ALA A 96 -3.84 -1.62 -10.67
N ASN A 97 -2.51 -1.47 -10.59
CA ASN A 97 -1.68 -0.97 -11.68
C ASN A 97 -0.94 -2.08 -12.45
N GLY A 98 -1.26 -3.35 -12.22
CA GLY A 98 -0.62 -4.48 -12.91
C GLY A 98 0.86 -4.67 -12.57
N ALA A 99 1.36 -4.02 -11.52
CA ALA A 99 2.76 -4.10 -11.08
C ALA A 99 3.07 -5.39 -10.31
N LEU A 100 2.05 -6.21 -10.03
CA LEU A 100 2.18 -7.56 -9.48
C LEU A 100 1.96 -8.62 -10.57
N ASN A 101 2.55 -8.41 -11.75
CA ASN A 101 2.56 -9.39 -12.84
C ASN A 101 3.99 -9.84 -13.14
N ILE A 102 4.16 -11.09 -13.56
CA ILE A 102 5.44 -11.63 -14.03
C ILE A 102 5.17 -12.28 -15.39
N ASP A 103 5.83 -11.77 -16.43
CA ASP A 103 5.78 -12.37 -17.76
C ASP A 103 6.78 -13.52 -17.85
N LEU A 104 6.27 -14.73 -18.07
CA LEU A 104 7.10 -15.92 -18.25
C LEU A 104 7.50 -16.02 -19.72
N THR A 105 8.78 -15.74 -20.02
CA THR A 105 9.35 -16.01 -21.34
C THR A 105 9.84 -17.46 -21.43
N PRO A 106 9.85 -18.08 -22.62
CA PRO A 106 10.35 -19.46 -22.81
C PRO A 106 11.78 -19.68 -22.28
N GLU A 107 12.61 -18.65 -22.32
CA GLU A 107 13.99 -18.65 -21.80
C GLU A 107 14.04 -18.86 -20.27
N LEU A 108 13.07 -18.31 -19.53
CA LEU A 108 12.96 -18.48 -18.07
C LEU A 108 12.51 -19.89 -17.67
N VAL A 109 11.79 -20.58 -18.56
CA VAL A 109 11.32 -21.96 -18.35
C VAL A 109 12.44 -22.98 -18.60
N SER A 110 13.48 -22.59 -19.36
CA SER A 110 14.53 -23.51 -19.80
C SER A 110 15.59 -23.86 -18.73
N VAL A 111 15.48 -23.29 -17.51
CA VAL A 111 16.40 -23.58 -16.39
C VAL A 111 15.99 -24.86 -15.63
N LEU A 112 14.82 -25.44 -15.91
CA LEU A 112 14.43 -26.73 -15.34
C LEU A 112 15.15 -27.87 -16.09
N PRO A 113 16.02 -28.66 -15.43
CA PRO A 113 16.63 -29.82 -16.07
C PRO A 113 15.53 -30.87 -16.31
N GLY A 114 15.05 -30.98 -17.55
CA GLY A 114 14.13 -32.05 -17.96
C GLY A 114 12.97 -31.65 -18.88
N SER A 115 12.69 -30.36 -19.12
CA SER A 115 11.57 -29.97 -19.99
C SER A 115 11.92 -30.01 -21.49
N ARG A 116 12.12 -31.23 -22.03
CA ARG A 116 11.83 -31.48 -23.46
C ARG A 116 10.36 -31.82 -23.59
N GLY A 117 9.55 -30.82 -23.90
CA GLY A 117 8.15 -31.01 -24.28
C GLY A 117 7.58 -29.71 -24.80
N LYS A 118 7.27 -29.67 -26.12
CA LYS A 118 6.49 -28.59 -26.71
C LYS A 118 5.14 -28.49 -26.00
N ALA A 119 4.92 -27.42 -25.26
CA ALA A 119 3.59 -27.00 -24.85
C ALA A 119 3.18 -25.84 -25.77
N GLU A 120 2.26 -26.10 -26.68
CA GLU A 120 1.58 -25.08 -27.44
C GLU A 120 0.63 -24.33 -26.50
N LEU A 121 1.03 -23.14 -26.10
CA LEU A 121 0.26 -22.29 -25.19
C LEU A 121 -0.82 -21.56 -26.01
N THR A 122 -1.96 -22.20 -26.25
CA THR A 122 -3.10 -21.50 -26.85
C THR A 122 -3.69 -20.57 -25.79
N GLY A 123 -3.46 -19.27 -25.95
CA GLY A 123 -3.95 -18.25 -25.03
C GLY A 123 -5.48 -18.27 -24.92
N HIS A 124 -6.00 -18.42 -23.69
CA HIS A 124 -7.41 -18.22 -23.41
C HIS A 124 -7.62 -16.77 -22.98
N VAL A 125 -8.14 -15.94 -23.88
CA VAL A 125 -8.59 -14.59 -23.56
C VAL A 125 -9.86 -14.70 -22.71
N ILE A 126 -9.80 -14.36 -21.43
CA ILE A 126 -10.99 -14.21 -20.60
C ILE A 126 -11.67 -12.91 -21.03
N ALA A 127 -12.65 -13.02 -21.94
CA ALA A 127 -13.48 -11.89 -22.33
C ALA A 127 -14.26 -11.37 -21.10
N LYS A 128 -14.18 -10.07 -20.84
CA LYS A 128 -15.07 -9.39 -19.88
C LYS A 128 -16.52 -9.59 -20.32
N GLN A 129 -17.32 -10.19 -19.46
CA GLN A 129 -18.74 -10.42 -19.68
C GLN A 129 -19.51 -9.09 -19.60
N PRO A 130 -20.25 -8.66 -20.65
CA PRO A 130 -21.08 -7.47 -20.55
C PRO A 130 -22.36 -7.80 -19.75
N ALA A 131 -22.72 -6.90 -18.84
CA ALA A 131 -23.93 -7.00 -18.03
C ALA A 131 -25.17 -6.78 -18.92
N THR A 132 -25.85 -7.86 -19.30
CA THR A 132 -27.12 -7.77 -20.03
C THR A 132 -28.29 -7.61 -19.07
N ARG A 133 -28.92 -6.44 -19.19
CA ARG A 133 -30.16 -5.99 -18.55
C ARG A 133 -31.31 -6.95 -18.89
N ARG A 134 -31.90 -7.64 -17.89
CA ARG A 134 -33.14 -8.40 -18.07
C ARG A 134 -34.31 -7.43 -18.19
N ASN A 135 -35.01 -7.43 -19.32
CA ASN A 135 -36.30 -6.76 -19.46
C ASN A 135 -37.44 -7.78 -19.40
N THR A 136 -38.52 -7.30 -18.80
CA THR A 136 -39.70 -8.01 -18.32
C THR A 136 -40.58 -8.53 -19.44
N GLY A 137 -41.01 -9.80 -19.28
CA GLY A 137 -42.30 -10.39 -19.65
C GLY A 137 -43.01 -9.97 -20.93
N GLU A 138 -43.22 -10.93 -21.83
CA GLU A 138 -44.34 -10.91 -22.76
C GLU A 138 -45.06 -12.27 -22.76
N LEU A 139 -46.36 -12.22 -22.46
CA LEU A 139 -47.33 -13.32 -22.60
C LEU A 139 -47.53 -13.66 -24.09
N THR A 140 -47.91 -14.90 -24.40
CA THR A 140 -49.07 -15.23 -25.28
C THR A 140 -49.31 -16.75 -25.22
N SER A 141 -50.47 -17.13 -24.68
CA SER A 141 -51.62 -17.83 -25.32
C SER A 141 -51.43 -19.33 -25.55
#